data_AF-A0A9P6MF27-F1
#
_entry.id   AF-A0A9P6MF27-F1
#
_cell.length_a   1.000
_cell.length_b   1.000
_cell.length_c   1.000
_cell.angle_alpha   90.00
_cell.angle_beta   90.00
_cell.angle_gamma   90.00
#
_symmetry.space_group_name_H-M   'P 1'
#
loop_
_entity.id
_entity.type
_entity.pdbx_description
1 polymer ?
#
loop_
_entity_poly.entity_id
_entity_poly.type
_entity_poly.pdbx_seq_one_letter_code
_entity_poly.pdbx_strand_id
1 'polypeptide(L)'
;MVSSSSSEKTVHVDDEYDVEIPAGVASDAYYDSQLTPARAALRRFLLPYVRSETPMLHALQLKVRHPILDSYFVLTSFSGNHTFFMIALPVLFWFGFSEIARGFTLIAAMGVYWAGFFK
;
A
#
# COMPACT_ATOMS: atom_id res chain seq x y z
N MET A 1 -37.92 40.64 17.64
CA MET A 1 -38.38 41.14 16.33
C MET A 1 -37.22 41.90 15.72
N VAL A 2 -36.65 41.40 14.61
CA VAL A 2 -35.73 42.07 13.65
C VAL A 2 -34.37 42.53 14.22
N SER A 3 -33.25 41.84 14.03
CA SER A 3 -32.44 41.51 12.83
C SER A 3 -31.50 42.63 12.34
N SER A 4 -30.27 42.20 12.00
CA SER A 4 -29.21 42.85 11.20
C SER A 4 -28.16 43.65 11.99
N SER A 5 -26.85 43.62 11.71
CA SER A 5 -25.97 42.81 10.83
C SER A 5 -24.54 43.36 11.01
N SER A 6 -23.53 42.52 10.76
CA SER A 6 -22.15 42.87 10.36
C SER A 6 -21.16 43.44 11.37
N SER A 7 -20.29 42.57 11.88
CA SER A 7 -18.89 42.51 11.40
C SER A 7 -18.11 41.51 12.25
N GLU A 8 -17.93 40.30 11.72
CA GLU A 8 -16.77 39.50 12.10
C GLU A 8 -16.07 39.13 10.80
N LYS A 9 -15.03 39.91 10.48
CA LYS A 9 -14.07 39.57 9.44
C LYS A 9 -13.28 38.36 9.94
N THR A 10 -13.43 37.22 9.28
CA THR A 10 -12.42 36.15 9.38
C THR A 10 -11.99 35.75 7.98
N VAL A 11 -10.93 36.46 7.54
CA VAL A 11 -9.84 35.99 6.70
C VAL A 11 -10.24 35.18 5.47
N HIS A 12 -10.33 35.87 4.35
CA HIS A 12 -10.01 35.27 3.05
C HIS A 12 -8.60 34.68 3.12
N VAL A 13 -8.50 33.35 3.10
CA VAL A 13 -7.28 32.63 2.73
C VAL A 13 -7.57 31.99 1.38
N ASP A 14 -7.57 32.81 0.34
CA ASP A 14 -7.37 32.35 -1.03
C ASP A 14 -5.87 32.21 -1.22
N ASP A 15 -5.31 31.13 -0.68
CA ASP A 15 -3.98 30.62 -1.01
C ASP A 15 -4.13 29.11 -1.16
N GLU A 16 -4.23 28.69 -2.43
CA GLU A 16 -4.15 27.30 -2.87
C GLU A 16 -2.72 26.78 -2.62
N TYR A 17 -2.38 26.63 -1.35
CA TYR A 17 -1.36 25.70 -0.92
C TYR A 17 -2.08 24.38 -0.82
N ASP A 18 -1.86 23.49 -1.79
CA ASP A 18 -2.18 22.07 -1.66
C ASP A 18 -1.30 21.56 -0.50
N VAL A 19 -1.76 21.79 0.73
CA VAL A 19 -1.18 21.18 1.91
C VAL A 19 -1.40 19.71 1.66
N GLU A 20 -0.35 19.02 1.20
CA GLU A 20 -0.35 17.57 1.05
C GLU A 20 -0.57 16.98 2.45
N ILE A 21 -1.83 16.86 2.85
CA ILE A 21 -2.17 16.24 4.12
C ILE A 21 -1.74 14.79 3.97
N PRO A 22 -0.81 14.30 4.81
CA PRO A 22 -0.34 12.93 4.71
C PRO A 22 -1.53 11.98 4.78
N ALA A 23 -1.55 11.03 3.85
CA ALA A 23 -2.65 10.08 3.73
C ALA A 23 -2.88 9.35 5.05
N GLY A 24 -4.12 9.41 5.57
CA GLY A 24 -4.53 8.76 6.83
C GLY A 24 -4.70 9.71 8.02
N VAL A 25 -4.29 10.97 7.92
CA VAL A 25 -4.39 11.97 9.02
C VAL A 25 -5.54 12.97 8.81
N ALA A 26 -6.05 13.11 7.59
CA ALA A 26 -7.14 14.05 7.30
C ALA A 26 -8.47 13.63 7.95
N SER A 27 -9.36 14.60 8.14
CA SER A 27 -10.71 14.37 8.70
C SER A 27 -11.53 13.43 7.81
N ASP A 28 -12.43 12.65 8.42
CA ASP A 28 -13.30 11.73 7.66
C ASP A 28 -14.18 12.51 6.66
N ALA A 29 -14.56 13.75 6.98
CA ALA A 29 -15.28 14.66 6.08
C ALA A 29 -14.49 15.02 4.81
N TYR A 30 -13.17 15.20 4.92
CA TYR A 30 -12.29 15.45 3.77
C TYR A 30 -12.24 14.24 2.82
N TYR A 31 -12.21 13.04 3.38
CA TYR A 31 -12.22 11.82 2.58
C TYR A 31 -13.60 11.52 1.99
N ASP A 32 -14.68 11.82 2.71
CA ASP A 32 -16.04 11.68 2.19
C ASP A 32 -16.31 12.62 1.00
N SER A 33 -15.69 13.80 0.96
CA SER A 33 -15.82 14.73 -0.19
C SER A 33 -14.99 14.33 -1.41
N GLN A 34 -13.87 13.61 -1.20
CA GLN A 34 -12.93 13.25 -2.28
C GLN A 34 -13.14 11.83 -2.83
N LEU A 35 -13.81 10.95 -2.09
CA LEU A 35 -14.01 9.54 -2.47
C LEU A 35 -15.42 9.26 -2.98
N THR A 36 -15.54 8.29 -3.90
CA THR A 36 -16.84 7.76 -4.30
C THR A 36 -17.55 7.10 -3.11
N PRO A 37 -18.90 7.16 -3.03
CA PRO A 37 -19.66 6.72 -1.85
C PRO A 37 -19.40 5.25 -1.48
N ALA A 38 -19.16 4.38 -2.47
CA ALA A 38 -18.78 2.99 -2.23
C ALA A 38 -17.41 2.83 -1.56
N ARG A 39 -16.41 3.62 -1.97
CA ARG A 39 -15.06 3.61 -1.38
C ARG A 39 -15.06 4.22 0.03
N ALA A 40 -15.85 5.27 0.24
CA ALA A 40 -16.03 5.89 1.55
C ALA A 40 -16.68 4.93 2.55
N ALA A 41 -17.73 4.21 2.14
CA ALA A 41 -18.38 3.19 2.97
C ALA A 41 -17.42 2.04 3.33
N LEU A 42 -16.67 1.52 2.35
CA LEU A 42 -15.66 0.49 2.59
C LEU A 42 -14.59 0.95 3.57
N ARG A 43 -14.10 2.18 3.42
CA ARG A 43 -13.12 2.77 4.34
C ARG A 43 -13.68 2.87 5.75
N ARG A 44 -14.89 3.40 5.93
CA ARG A 44 -15.51 3.52 7.27
C ARG A 44 -15.65 2.15 7.94
N PHE A 45 -15.91 1.10 7.18
CA PHE A 45 -15.96 -0.26 7.68
C PHE A 45 -14.57 -0.81 8.04
N LEU A 46 -13.55 -0.67 7.17
CA LEU A 46 -12.20 -1.23 7.38
C LEU A 46 -11.35 -0.45 8.40
N LEU A 47 -11.50 0.87 8.46
CA LEU A 47 -10.67 1.76 9.28
C LEU A 47 -10.65 1.41 10.78
N PRO A 48 -11.77 1.08 11.45
CA PRO A 48 -11.73 0.65 12.85
C PRO A 48 -10.96 -0.67 13.03
N TYR A 49 -11.06 -1.62 12.10
CA TYR A 49 -10.30 -2.87 12.16
C TYR A 49 -8.80 -2.61 12.01
N VAL A 50 -8.40 -1.82 11.01
CA VAL A 50 -6.98 -1.45 10.80
C VAL A 50 -6.43 -0.72 12.03
N ARG A 51 -7.19 0.21 12.62
CA ARG A 51 -6.79 0.90 13.86
C ARG A 51 -6.64 -0.05 15.04
N SER A 52 -7.45 -1.11 15.11
CA SER A 52 -7.33 -2.13 16.16
C SER A 52 -6.12 -3.05 15.98
N GLU A 53 -5.69 -3.29 14.74
CA GLU A 53 -4.55 -4.16 14.41
C GLU A 53 -3.20 -3.42 14.46
N THR A 54 -3.19 -2.12 14.20
CA THR A 54 -2.00 -1.26 14.24
C THR A 54 -1.16 -1.42 15.52
N PRO A 55 -1.71 -1.46 16.75
CA PRO A 55 -0.89 -1.66 17.95
C PRO A 55 -0.25 -3.05 18.03
N MET A 56 -0.94 -4.09 17.54
CA MET A 56 -0.38 -5.45 17.47
C MET A 56 0.78 -5.51 16.48
N LEU A 57 0.62 -4.88 15.31
CA LEU A 57 1.67 -4.79 14.31
C LEU A 57 2.88 -3.99 14.83
N HIS A 58 2.64 -2.90 15.54
CA HIS A 58 3.71 -2.11 16.16
C HIS A 58 4.50 -2.90 17.20
N ALA A 59 3.83 -3.67 18.06
CA ALA A 59 4.50 -4.54 19.02
C ALA A 59 5.35 -5.63 18.33
N LEU A 60 4.85 -6.18 17.21
CA LEU A 60 5.61 -7.12 16.40
C LEU A 60 6.83 -6.46 15.75
N GLN A 61 6.66 -5.26 15.19
CA GLN A 61 7.73 -4.48 14.57
C GLN A 61 8.86 -4.18 15.55
N LEU A 62 8.55 -3.79 16.79
CA LEU A 62 9.58 -3.56 17.82
C LEU A 62 10.39 -4.80 18.15
N LYS A 63 9.79 -5.99 18.05
CA LYS A 63 10.44 -7.27 18.39
C LYS A 63 11.25 -7.86 17.23
N VAL A 64 10.79 -7.68 15.99
CA VAL A 64 11.32 -8.35 14.79
C VAL A 64 12.29 -7.46 14.01
N ARG A 65 12.24 -6.14 14.18
CA ARG A 65 13.06 -5.20 13.40
C ARG A 65 14.55 -5.39 13.69
N HIS A 66 15.26 -5.94 12.71
CA HIS A 66 16.70 -6.13 12.74
C HIS A 66 17.29 -5.79 11.35
N PRO A 67 18.45 -5.13 11.26
CA PRO A 67 19.03 -4.70 9.98
C PRO A 67 19.28 -5.85 8.98
N ILE A 68 19.60 -7.04 9.49
CA ILE A 68 19.76 -8.25 8.64
C ILE A 68 18.41 -8.70 8.08
N LEU A 69 17.35 -8.71 8.88
CA LEU A 69 16.02 -9.09 8.41
C LEU A 69 15.50 -8.09 7.38
N ASP A 70 15.76 -6.80 7.60
CA ASP A 70 15.39 -5.74 6.67
C ASP A 70 16.05 -5.94 5.30
N SER A 71 17.35 -6.22 5.28
CA SER A 71 18.10 -6.55 4.06
C SER A 71 17.59 -7.83 3.38
N TYR A 72 17.27 -8.86 4.18
CA TYR A 72 16.69 -10.10 3.66
C TYR A 72 15.32 -9.86 3.01
N PHE A 73 14.46 -9.04 3.63
CA PHE A 73 13.17 -8.69 3.06
C PHE A 73 13.30 -7.89 1.77
N VAL A 74 14.25 -6.96 1.68
CA VAL A 74 14.52 -6.20 0.45
C VAL A 74 14.96 -7.14 -0.68
N LEU A 75 15.92 -8.02 -0.41
CA LEU A 75 16.41 -8.99 -1.39
C LEU A 75 15.32 -9.97 -1.83
N THR A 76 14.51 -10.45 -0.87
CA THR A 76 13.40 -11.37 -1.15
C THR A 76 12.30 -10.69 -1.98
N SER A 77 12.02 -9.41 -1.70
CA SER A 77 11.04 -8.63 -2.47
C SER A 77 11.48 -8.45 -3.92
N PHE A 78 12.78 -8.23 -4.16
CA PHE A 78 13.33 -8.20 -5.51
C PHE A 78 13.17 -9.55 -6.23
N SER A 79 13.34 -10.67 -5.51
CA SER A 79 13.15 -12.03 -6.05
C SER A 79 11.71 -12.35 -6.45
N GLY A 80 10.72 -11.69 -5.85
CA GLY A 80 9.30 -11.90 -6.17
C GLY A 80 8.83 -11.16 -7.43
N ASN A 81 9.63 -10.23 -7.94
CA ASN A 81 9.23 -9.36 -9.03
C ASN A 81 9.65 -9.91 -10.39
N HIS A 82 8.99 -9.42 -11.44
CA HIS A 82 9.27 -9.80 -12.84
C HIS A 82 10.75 -9.66 -13.23
N THR A 83 11.47 -8.69 -12.63
CA THR A 83 12.90 -8.46 -12.88
C THR A 83 13.77 -9.64 -12.50
N PHE A 84 13.47 -10.34 -11.40
CA PHE A 84 14.21 -11.54 -11.02
C PHE A 84 14.03 -12.64 -12.05
N PHE A 85 12.80 -12.89 -12.50
CA PHE A 85 12.51 -13.91 -13.52
C PHE A 85 13.18 -13.59 -14.87
N MET A 86 13.20 -12.30 -15.26
CA MET A 86 13.86 -11.83 -16.48
C MET A 86 15.37 -12.08 -16.48
N ILE A 87 16.03 -12.07 -15.31
CA ILE A 87 17.48 -12.28 -15.19
C ILE A 87 17.80 -13.75 -14.90
N ALA A 88 17.06 -14.40 -14.00
CA ALA A 88 17.34 -15.75 -13.55
C ALA A 88 17.05 -16.81 -14.63
N LEU A 89 15.95 -16.67 -15.38
CA LEU A 89 15.57 -17.67 -16.38
C LEU A 89 16.61 -17.83 -17.50
N PRO A 90 17.08 -16.74 -18.17
CA PRO A 90 18.11 -16.87 -19.20
C PRO A 90 19.41 -17.48 -18.68
N VAL A 91 19.79 -17.12 -17.45
CA VAL A 91 21.01 -17.63 -16.81
C VAL A 91 20.91 -19.14 -16.54
N LEU A 92 19.77 -19.62 -16.04
CA LEU A 92 19.54 -21.05 -15.81
C LEU A 92 19.58 -21.86 -17.11
N PHE A 93 19.04 -21.32 -18.21
CA PHE A 93 19.12 -21.95 -19.53
C PHE A 93 20.55 -21.96 -20.07
N TRP A 94 21.32 -20.88 -19.88
CA TRP A 94 22.71 -20.78 -20.34
C TRP A 94 23.61 -21.82 -19.66
N PHE A 95 23.44 -22.04 -18.36
CA PHE A 95 24.20 -23.05 -17.62
C PHE A 95 23.79 -24.50 -17.92
N GLY A 96 22.84 -24.73 -18.82
CA GLY A 96 22.43 -26.07 -19.26
C GLY A 96 21.42 -26.76 -18.32
N PHE A 97 20.87 -26.06 -17.32
CA PHE A 97 19.88 -26.61 -16.39
C PHE A 97 18.43 -26.45 -16.91
N SER A 98 18.17 -26.92 -18.13
CA SER A 98 16.90 -26.73 -18.83
C SER A 98 15.68 -27.34 -18.10
N GLU A 99 15.84 -28.50 -17.47
CA GLU A 99 14.77 -29.15 -16.71
C GLU A 99 14.38 -28.35 -15.46
N ILE A 100 15.37 -27.81 -14.73
CA ILE A 100 15.14 -26.97 -13.55
C ILE A 100 14.51 -25.64 -13.99
N ALA A 101 14.99 -25.03 -15.07
CA ALA A 101 14.45 -23.80 -15.60
C ALA A 101 12.97 -23.93 -16.00
N ARG A 102 12.60 -25.06 -16.64
CA ARG A 102 11.21 -25.35 -17.02
C ARG A 102 10.31 -25.53 -15.79
N GLY A 103 10.75 -26.32 -14.81
CA GLY A 103 10.01 -26.50 -13.56
C GLY A 103 9.80 -25.20 -12.79
N PHE A 104 10.86 -24.39 -12.69
CA PHE A 104 10.82 -23.09 -12.03
C PHE A 104 9.86 -22.11 -12.72
N THR A 105 9.88 -22.06 -14.06
CA THR A 105 8.96 -21.24 -14.86
C THR A 105 7.50 -21.63 -14.64
N LEU A 106 7.20 -22.95 -14.61
CA LEU A 106 5.84 -23.45 -14.40
C LEU A 106 5.31 -23.09 -13.01
N ILE A 107 6.12 -23.27 -11.96
CA ILE A 107 5.73 -22.92 -10.59
C ILE A 107 5.50 -21.40 -10.46
N ALA A 108 6.39 -20.59 -11.02
CA ALA A 108 6.26 -19.13 -11.02
C ALA A 108 5.01 -18.67 -11.78
N ALA A 109 4.78 -19.20 -12.98
CA ALA A 109 3.61 -18.86 -13.80
C ALA A 109 2.30 -19.26 -13.11
N MET A 110 2.25 -20.45 -12.50
CA MET A 110 1.10 -20.88 -11.70
C MET A 110 0.87 -19.96 -10.49
N GLY A 111 1.94 -19.52 -9.81
CA GLY A 111 1.84 -18.59 -8.68
C GLY A 111 1.24 -17.24 -9.09
N VAL A 112 1.69 -16.67 -10.21
CA VAL A 112 1.14 -15.41 -10.74
C VAL A 112 -0.30 -15.57 -11.19
N TYR A 113 -0.63 -16.67 -11.87
CA TYR A 113 -2.00 -16.97 -12.29
C TYR A 113 -2.95 -17.08 -11.10
N TRP A 114 -2.52 -17.81 -10.07
CA TRP A 114 -3.29 -17.94 -8.83
C TRP A 114 -3.47 -16.59 -8.14
N ALA A 115 -2.39 -15.82 -7.93
CA ALA A 115 -2.50 -14.50 -7.32
C ALA A 115 -3.42 -13.54 -8.10
N GLY A 116 -3.42 -13.61 -9.43
CA GLY A 116 -4.34 -12.85 -10.27
C GLY A 116 -5.79 -13.32 -10.18
N PHE A 117 -6.04 -14.61 -9.96
CA PHE A 117 -7.38 -15.14 -9.78
C PHE A 117 -8.02 -14.72 -8.44
N PHE A 118 -7.21 -14.61 -7.38
CA PHE A 118 -7.69 -14.21 -6.04
C PHE A 118 -7.75 -12.70 -5.83
N LYS A 119 -7.25 -11.91 -6.77
CA LYS A 119 -7.21 -10.45 -6.70
C LYS A 119 -8.42 -9.82 -7.37
#